data_AF-A0A2V2WU20-F1
#
_entry.id   AF-A0A2V2WU20-F1
#
_cell.length_a   1.000
_cell.length_b   1.000
_cell.length_c   1.000
_cell.angle_alpha   90.00
_cell.angle_beta   90.00
_cell.angle_gamma   90.00
#
_symmetry.space_group_name_H-M   'P 1'
#
loop_
_entity.id
_entity.type
_entity.pdbx_description
1 polymer ?
#
loop_
_entity_poly.entity_id
_entity_poly.type
_entity_poly.pdbx_seq_one_letter_code
_entity_poly.pdbx_strand_id
1 'polypeptide(L)'
;MDFDDDVLPLMREMDAKLIRMQSELLPLLASLNEDVLVTKYSVDEQARVSLATAFILVLLTYAHDRMQHVGGKKGMDARVQLKLERVSGYIKKLREITQLDNQLQGQKAVTAAATGAVRAHGSTDVKRQMAVMWSDAS
;
A
#
# COMPACT_ATOMS: atom_id res chain seq x y z
N MET A 1 -33.85 -0.85 24.42
CA MET A 1 -33.74 0.59 24.69
C MET A 1 -34.59 1.27 23.66
N ASP A 2 -35.56 2.06 24.07
CA ASP A 2 -36.30 2.91 23.14
C ASP A 2 -35.49 4.20 22.96
N PHE A 3 -35.07 4.45 21.72
CA PHE A 3 -34.38 5.69 21.33
C PHE A 3 -35.41 6.68 20.81
N ASP A 4 -35.19 7.97 21.03
CA ASP A 4 -36.02 9.02 20.43
C ASP A 4 -36.05 8.89 18.90
N ASP A 5 -37.16 9.30 18.27
CA ASP A 5 -37.35 9.22 16.81
C ASP A 5 -36.23 9.91 16.02
N ASP A 6 -35.59 10.92 16.62
CA ASP A 6 -34.49 11.68 16.05
C ASP A 6 -33.15 10.91 16.05
N VAL A 7 -33.00 9.95 16.97
CA VAL A 7 -31.76 9.17 17.20
C VAL A 7 -31.84 7.79 16.56
N LEU A 8 -33.05 7.27 16.37
CA LEU A 8 -33.36 5.99 15.73
C LEU A 8 -32.65 5.78 14.38
N PRO A 9 -32.61 6.74 13.44
CA PRO A 9 -31.90 6.58 12.17
C PRO A 9 -30.39 6.35 12.35
N LEU A 10 -29.76 7.11 13.27
CA LEU A 10 -28.34 6.99 13.56
C LEU A 10 -28.01 5.64 14.19
N MET A 11 -28.84 5.19 15.15
CA MET A 11 -28.64 3.88 15.80
C MET A 11 -28.76 2.73 14.81
N ARG A 12 -29.74 2.78 13.89
CA ARG A 12 -29.87 1.77 12.83
C ARG A 12 -28.65 1.74 11.92
N GLU A 13 -28.10 2.91 11.57
CA GLU A 13 -26.89 2.96 10.75
C GLU A 13 -25.69 2.38 11.53
N MET A 14 -25.52 2.76 12.80
CA MET A 14 -24.45 2.24 13.66
C MET A 14 -24.54 0.72 13.80
N ASP A 15 -25.71 0.16 14.05
CA ASP A 15 -25.93 -1.29 14.13
C ASP A 15 -25.57 -1.99 12.81
N ALA A 16 -25.97 -1.42 11.67
CA ALA A 16 -25.60 -1.96 10.36
C ALA A 16 -24.08 -1.98 10.14
N LYS A 17 -23.37 -0.91 10.54
CA LYS A 17 -21.91 -0.87 10.47
C LYS A 17 -21.26 -1.88 11.43
N LEU A 18 -21.83 -2.05 12.62
CA LEU A 18 -21.32 -2.95 13.65
C LEU A 18 -21.47 -4.41 13.21
N ILE A 19 -22.63 -4.78 12.67
CA ILE A 19 -22.88 -6.11 12.07
C ILE A 19 -21.87 -6.37 10.95
N ARG A 20 -21.67 -5.41 10.05
CA ARG A 20 -20.69 -5.55 8.96
C ARG A 20 -19.26 -5.73 9.50
N MET A 21 -18.90 -4.98 10.53
CA MET A 21 -17.59 -5.10 11.16
C MET A 21 -17.39 -6.49 11.78
N GLN A 22 -18.42 -7.02 12.45
CA GLN A 22 -18.37 -8.35 13.08
C GLN A 22 -18.37 -9.50 12.07
N SER A 23 -19.13 -9.39 10.99
CA SER A 23 -19.30 -10.47 10.01
C SER A 23 -18.26 -10.48 8.90
N GLU A 24 -17.70 -9.32 8.52
CA GLU A 24 -16.74 -9.21 7.43
C GLU A 24 -15.33 -8.87 7.93
N LEU A 25 -15.19 -7.73 8.64
CA LEU A 25 -13.86 -7.17 8.95
C LEU A 25 -13.11 -7.97 10.02
N LEU A 26 -13.75 -8.32 11.14
CA LEU A 26 -13.08 -9.06 12.22
C LEU A 26 -12.61 -10.45 11.79
N PRO A 27 -13.38 -11.25 11.04
CA PRO A 27 -12.90 -12.52 10.50
C PRO A 27 -11.73 -12.36 9.54
N LEU A 28 -11.73 -11.33 8.69
CA LEU A 28 -10.59 -11.04 7.80
C LEU A 28 -9.33 -10.71 8.60
N LEU A 29 -9.44 -9.87 9.62
CA LEU A 29 -8.31 -9.55 10.52
C LEU A 29 -7.83 -10.78 11.30
N ALA A 30 -8.74 -11.65 11.75
CA ALA A 30 -8.40 -12.89 12.45
C ALA A 30 -7.74 -13.92 11.52
N SER A 31 -8.06 -13.90 10.23
CA SER A 31 -7.43 -14.74 9.21
C SER A 31 -6.04 -14.26 8.79
N LEU A 32 -5.63 -13.06 9.24
CA LEU A 32 -4.33 -12.49 8.93
C LEU A 32 -3.23 -13.33 9.62
N ASN A 33 -2.53 -14.14 8.84
CA ASN A 33 -1.45 -14.99 9.32
C ASN A 33 -0.10 -14.41 8.91
N GLU A 34 0.68 -13.96 9.90
CA GLU A 34 2.00 -13.36 9.69
C GLU A 34 2.98 -14.33 9.01
N ASP A 35 2.93 -15.62 9.34
CA ASP A 35 3.78 -16.64 8.71
C ASP A 35 3.49 -16.76 7.21
N VAL A 36 2.21 -16.64 6.82
CA VAL A 36 1.80 -16.67 5.40
C VAL A 36 2.25 -15.39 4.69
N LEU A 37 2.16 -14.23 5.36
CA LEU A 37 2.61 -12.96 4.81
C LEU A 37 4.12 -12.97 4.55
N VAL A 38 4.91 -13.44 5.51
CA VAL A 38 6.37 -13.47 5.40
C VAL A 38 6.84 -14.46 4.33
N THR A 39 6.14 -15.59 4.18
CA THR A 39 6.55 -16.66 3.25
C THR A 39 6.10 -16.45 1.80
N LYS A 40 4.96 -15.81 1.56
CA LYS A 40 4.36 -15.74 0.21
C LYS A 40 4.36 -14.36 -0.44
N TYR A 41 4.60 -13.29 0.32
CA TYR A 41 4.50 -11.92 -0.17
C TYR A 41 5.83 -11.20 -0.12
N SER A 42 6.01 -10.24 -1.01
CA SER A 42 7.18 -9.35 -1.00
C SER A 42 7.19 -8.42 0.21
N VAL A 43 8.36 -7.87 0.54
CA VAL A 43 8.51 -6.93 1.67
C VAL A 43 7.58 -5.71 1.53
N ASP A 44 7.36 -5.22 0.30
CA ASP A 44 6.44 -4.11 0.03
C ASP A 44 4.98 -4.48 0.36
N GLU A 45 4.54 -5.67 -0.06
CA GLU A 45 3.18 -6.17 0.22
C GLU A 45 2.98 -6.43 1.72
N GLN A 46 3.97 -7.02 2.39
CA GLN A 46 3.97 -7.20 3.84
C GLN A 46 3.82 -5.85 4.57
N ALA A 47 4.56 -4.82 4.12
CA ALA A 47 4.48 -3.48 4.69
C ALA A 47 3.11 -2.82 4.47
N ARG A 48 2.50 -2.98 3.28
CA ARG A 48 1.14 -2.48 2.99
C ARG A 48 0.09 -3.09 3.90
N VAL A 49 0.12 -4.42 4.03
CA VAL A 49 -0.84 -5.16 4.87
C VAL A 49 -0.67 -4.81 6.35
N SER A 50 0.57 -4.72 6.83
CA SER A 50 0.88 -4.34 8.21
C SER A 50 0.41 -2.92 8.52
N LEU A 51 0.63 -1.97 7.60
CA LEU A 51 0.20 -0.58 7.78
C LEU A 51 -1.32 -0.41 7.69
N ALA A 52 -1.99 -1.13 6.80
CA ALA A 52 -3.46 -1.15 6.74
C ALA A 52 -4.06 -1.68 8.05
N THR A 53 -3.50 -2.77 8.57
CA THR A 53 -3.92 -3.37 9.85
C THR A 53 -3.71 -2.41 11.01
N ALA A 54 -2.53 -1.80 11.12
CA ALA A 54 -2.23 -0.80 12.14
C ALA A 54 -3.18 0.40 12.06
N PHE A 55 -3.50 0.87 10.86
CA PHE A 55 -4.42 1.99 10.66
C PHE A 55 -5.85 1.64 11.14
N ILE A 56 -6.36 0.46 10.78
CA ILE A 56 -7.68 -0.02 11.21
C ILE A 56 -7.73 -0.11 12.74
N LEU A 57 -6.73 -0.71 13.38
CA LEU A 57 -6.68 -0.84 14.84
C LEU A 57 -6.65 0.51 15.57
N VAL A 58 -5.93 1.50 15.03
CA VAL A 58 -5.90 2.86 15.60
C VAL A 58 -7.28 3.52 15.49
N LEU A 59 -7.97 3.38 14.35
CA LEU A 59 -9.33 3.91 14.18
C LEU A 59 -10.36 3.23 15.08
N LEU A 60 -10.24 1.92 15.27
CA LEU A 60 -11.09 1.18 16.22
C LEU A 60 -10.84 1.63 17.66
N THR A 61 -9.57 1.84 18.02
CA THR A 61 -9.21 2.36 19.35
C THR A 61 -9.80 3.76 19.55
N TYR A 62 -9.72 4.63 18.54
CA TYR A 62 -10.33 5.95 18.56
C TYR A 62 -11.85 5.89 18.72
N ALA A 63 -12.53 5.06 17.93
CA ALA A 63 -13.98 4.91 17.99
C ALA A 63 -14.42 4.38 19.35
N HIS A 64 -13.73 3.37 19.88
CA HIS A 64 -13.97 2.81 21.20
C HIS A 64 -13.77 3.86 22.31
N ASP A 65 -12.67 4.61 22.26
CA ASP A 65 -12.38 5.69 23.21
C ASP A 65 -13.48 6.76 23.22
N ARG A 66 -13.96 7.15 22.02
CA ARG A 66 -15.05 8.13 21.86
C ARG A 66 -16.39 7.61 22.41
N MET A 67 -16.69 6.32 22.23
CA MET A 67 -17.91 5.70 22.74
C MET A 67 -17.90 5.53 24.26
N GLN A 68 -16.73 5.28 24.86
CA GLN A 68 -16.61 5.10 26.32
C GLN A 68 -16.49 6.43 27.08
N HIS A 69 -15.91 7.47 26.48
CA HIS A 69 -15.60 8.74 27.17
C HIS A 69 -16.55 9.91 26.79
N VAL A 70 -17.85 9.64 26.63
CA VAL A 70 -18.88 10.64 26.33
C VAL A 70 -18.96 11.77 27.38
N GLY A 71 -18.37 11.59 28.57
CA GLY A 71 -18.59 12.44 29.75
C GLY A 71 -17.50 13.41 30.21
N GLY A 72 -16.48 13.81 29.43
CA GLY A 72 -15.63 14.93 29.91
C GLY A 72 -14.29 15.23 29.24
N LYS A 73 -13.76 14.37 28.37
CA LYS A 73 -12.51 14.68 27.65
C LYS A 73 -12.84 15.28 26.29
N LYS A 74 -12.80 16.62 26.19
CA LYS A 74 -12.85 17.32 24.89
C LYS A 74 -11.55 17.05 24.13
N GLY A 75 -11.56 16.11 23.21
CA GLY A 75 -10.45 15.86 22.28
C GLY A 75 -10.14 14.38 22.08
N MET A 76 -9.38 14.08 21.02
CA MET A 76 -8.83 12.74 20.81
C MET A 76 -7.78 12.44 21.89
N ASP A 77 -7.78 11.23 22.46
CA ASP A 77 -6.73 10.81 23.38
C ASP A 77 -5.33 11.02 22.74
N ALA A 78 -4.42 11.65 23.49
CA ALA A 78 -3.11 12.03 22.98
C ALA A 78 -2.29 10.82 22.51
N ARG A 79 -2.48 9.63 23.11
CA ARG A 79 -1.79 8.41 22.66
C ARG A 79 -2.37 7.91 21.35
N VAL A 80 -3.68 7.95 21.18
CA VAL A 80 -4.34 7.64 19.91
C VAL A 80 -3.89 8.61 18.82
N GLN A 81 -3.77 9.90 19.15
CA GLN A 81 -3.25 10.91 18.22
C GLN A 81 -1.84 10.62 17.74
N LEU A 82 -0.92 10.36 18.67
CA LEU A 82 0.46 10.04 18.32
C LEU A 82 0.56 8.75 17.48
N LYS A 83 -0.29 7.75 17.76
CA LYS A 83 -0.35 6.51 16.95
C LYS A 83 -0.87 6.79 15.54
N LEU A 84 -1.90 7.63 15.40
CA LEU A 84 -2.45 8.01 14.11
C LEU A 84 -1.43 8.78 13.26
N GLU A 85 -0.74 9.75 13.87
CA GLU A 85 0.33 10.51 13.22
C GLU A 85 1.48 9.60 12.77
N ARG A 86 1.87 8.65 13.64
CA ARG A 86 2.93 7.69 13.33
C ARG A 86 2.55 6.78 12.16
N VAL A 87 1.36 6.19 12.16
CA VAL A 87 0.87 5.33 11.06
C VAL A 87 0.73 6.13 9.76
N SER A 88 0.19 7.35 9.83
CA SER A 88 0.09 8.25 8.66
C SER A 88 1.48 8.56 8.07
N GLY A 89 2.46 8.83 8.93
CA GLY A 89 3.85 9.02 8.53
C GLY A 89 4.45 7.81 7.83
N TYR A 90 4.20 6.60 8.34
CA TYR A 90 4.68 5.37 7.69
C TYR A 90 3.99 5.10 6.35
N ILE A 91 2.69 5.40 6.21
CA ILE A 91 1.98 5.31 4.94
C ILE A 91 2.60 6.25 3.90
N LYS A 92 2.94 7.49 4.28
CA LYS A 92 3.63 8.44 3.38
C LYS A 92 4.99 7.90 2.95
N LYS A 93 5.81 7.44 3.89
CA LYS A 93 7.13 6.85 3.61
C LYS A 93 7.03 5.67 2.65
N LEU A 94 6.06 4.77 2.85
CA LEU A 94 5.86 3.65 1.95
C LEU A 94 5.53 4.12 0.53
N ARG A 95 4.63 5.10 0.37
CA ARG A 95 4.31 5.69 -0.94
C ARG A 95 5.52 6.31 -1.61
N GLU A 96 6.35 7.02 -0.85
CA GLU A 96 7.59 7.61 -1.36
C GLU A 96 8.58 6.52 -1.84
N ILE A 97 8.75 5.44 -1.07
CA ILE A 97 9.59 4.30 -1.46
C ILE A 97 9.07 3.65 -2.74
N THR A 98 7.77 3.38 -2.83
CA THR A 98 7.16 2.81 -4.04
C THR A 98 7.35 3.72 -5.26
N GLN A 99 7.25 5.04 -5.08
CA GLN A 99 7.49 6.00 -6.17
C GLN A 99 8.95 5.99 -6.63
N LEU A 100 9.90 5.96 -5.70
CA LEU A 100 11.33 5.89 -6.02
C LEU A 100 11.68 4.59 -6.73
N ASP A 101 11.13 3.45 -6.30
CA ASP A 101 11.38 2.16 -6.95
C ASP A 101 10.84 2.15 -8.39
N ASN A 102 9.63 2.67 -8.61
CA ASN A 102 9.07 2.83 -9.96
C ASN A 102 9.94 3.72 -10.87
N GLN A 103 10.50 4.81 -10.33
CA GLN A 103 11.40 5.70 -11.07
C GLN A 103 12.72 5.00 -11.42
N LEU A 104 13.31 4.25 -10.49
CA LEU A 104 14.53 3.48 -10.69
C LEU A 104 14.33 2.36 -11.72
N GLN A 105 13.20 1.65 -11.67
CA GLN A 105 12.84 0.64 -12.66
C GLN A 105 12.64 1.25 -14.06
N GLY A 106 11.99 2.41 -14.15
CA GLY A 106 11.88 3.18 -15.38
C GLY A 106 13.24 3.56 -15.98
N GLN A 107 14.17 4.05 -15.15
CA GLN A 107 15.53 4.39 -15.59
C GLN A 107 16.36 3.15 -16.03
N LYS A 108 16.22 2.03 -15.32
CA LYS A 108 16.85 0.75 -15.70
C LYS A 108 16.29 0.22 -17.03
N ALA A 109 15.00 0.35 -17.29
CA ALA A 109 14.40 -0.04 -18.56
C ALA A 109 14.89 0.84 -19.73
N VAL A 110 15.02 2.14 -19.52
CA VAL A 110 15.54 3.09 -20.54
C VAL A 110 17.02 2.82 -20.84
N THR A 111 17.84 2.55 -19.83
CA THR A 111 19.27 2.21 -20.03
C THR A 111 19.47 0.82 -20.66
N ALA A 112 18.62 -0.16 -20.34
CA ALA A 112 18.60 -1.46 -21.01
C ALA A 112 18.16 -1.35 -22.49
N ALA A 113 17.17 -0.51 -22.80
CA ALA A 113 16.74 -0.24 -24.17
C ALA A 113 17.83 0.49 -24.97
N ALA A 114 18.52 1.46 -24.37
CA ALA A 114 19.63 2.17 -25.00
C ALA A 114 20.83 1.23 -25.29
N THR A 115 21.18 0.35 -24.36
CA THR A 115 22.27 -0.63 -24.56
C THR A 115 21.91 -1.74 -25.56
N GLY A 116 20.65 -2.16 -25.60
CA GLY A 116 20.12 -3.07 -26.63
C GLY A 116 20.13 -2.46 -28.03
N ALA A 117 19.75 -1.17 -28.16
CA ALA A 117 19.79 -0.44 -29.42
C ALA A 117 21.23 -0.24 -29.95
N VAL A 118 22.19 0.07 -29.06
CA VAL A 118 23.61 0.19 -29.43
C VAL A 118 24.20 -1.14 -29.92
N ARG A 119 23.83 -2.27 -29.30
CA ARG A 119 24.25 -3.62 -29.77
C ARG A 119 23.66 -4.00 -31.12
N ALA A 120 22.39 -3.65 -31.37
CA ALA A 120 21.74 -3.92 -32.66
C ALA A 120 22.35 -3.09 -33.79
N HIS A 121 22.67 -1.81 -33.53
CA HIS A 121 23.25 -0.91 -34.53
C HIS A 121 24.70 -1.29 -34.90
N GLY A 122 25.50 -1.75 -33.93
CA GLY A 122 26.86 -2.25 -34.19
C GLY A 122 26.91 -3.56 -34.99
N SER A 123 25.88 -4.42 -34.88
CA SER A 123 25.83 -5.67 -35.65
C SER A 123 25.52 -5.45 -37.13
N THR A 124 24.72 -4.42 -37.45
CA THR A 124 24.38 -4.07 -38.84
C THR A 124 25.54 -3.42 -39.59
N ASP A 125 26.38 -2.64 -38.91
CA ASP A 125 27.52 -1.96 -39.55
C ASP A 125 28.66 -2.93 -39.90
N VAL A 126 28.95 -3.89 -39.02
CA VAL A 126 30.01 -4.91 -39.27
C VAL A 126 29.63 -5.84 -40.43
N LYS A 127 28.36 -6.25 -40.53
CA LYS A 127 27.87 -7.05 -41.67
C LYS A 127 27.94 -6.27 -42.98
N ARG A 128 27.72 -4.95 -42.96
CA ARG A 128 27.82 -4.09 -44.14
C ARG A 128 29.27 -3.88 -44.57
N GLN A 129 30.20 -3.69 -43.63
CA GLN A 129 31.63 -3.58 -43.92
C GLN A 129 32.24 -4.89 -44.46
N MET A 130 31.86 -6.05 -43.93
CA MET A 130 32.31 -7.34 -44.48
C MET A 130 31.76 -7.63 -45.88
N ALA A 131 30.52 -7.20 -46.17
CA ALA A 131 29.93 -7.35 -47.50
C ALA A 131 30.62 -6.47 -48.56
N VAL A 132 31.08 -5.27 -48.17
CA VAL A 132 31.85 -4.39 -49.07
C VAL A 132 33.26 -4.94 -49.29
N MET A 133 33.94 -5.44 -48.26
CA MET A 133 35.28 -6.05 -48.41
C MET A 133 35.31 -7.30 -49.28
N TRP A 134 34.21 -8.06 -49.37
CA TRP A 134 34.13 -9.23 -50.24
C TRP A 134 33.71 -8.90 -51.68
N SER A 135 33.18 -7.69 -51.93
CA SER A 135 32.78 -7.24 -53.27
C SER A 135 33.95 -6.69 -54.10
N ASP A 136 35.02 -6.23 -53.46
CA ASP A 136 36.22 -5.70 -54.14
C ASP A 136 37.28 -6.77 -54.43
N ALA A 137 37.02 -8.03 -54.05
CA ALA A 137 37.93 -9.16 -54.21
C ALA A 137 37.58 -10.10 -55.39
N SER A 138 36.63 -9.71 -56.25
CA SER A 138 36.24 -10.43 -57.48
C SER A 138 36.46 -9.54 -58.70
#